data_AF-A0A7C6JEW7-F1
#
_entry.id   AF-A0A7C6JEW7-F1
#
_cell.length_a   1.000
_cell.length_b   1.000
_cell.length_c   1.000
_cell.angle_alpha   90.00
_cell.angle_beta   90.00
_cell.angle_gamma   90.00
#
_symmetry.space_group_name_H-M   'P 1'
#
loop_
_entity.id
_entity.type
_entity.pdbx_description
1 polymer ?
#
loop_
_entity_poly.entity_id
_entity_poly.type
_entity_poly.pdbx_seq_one_letter_code
_entity_poly.pdbx_strand_id
1 'polypeptide(L)'
;MKEDYIPVKKYYSAHDYSQYLNMDEILRNAIHTIKPLESIFNRIGEIYINNFYTYYNVIWPILSEKSQQLNEKIENGLIERWETVTGYKFLKDRYYVVLFYAGKQGPSWNNLSFDKNSVFYNDEEECMLDMISYELGIHVLLPHLGELFNKYQQEISRIDVPDVYGNVAYNAFESLATFYNRKVLNRGTHDFYEGHDMDKFLAIYSEL
;
A
#
# COMPACT_ATOMS: atom_id res chain seq x y z
N MET A 1 -14.48 40.25 -7.80
CA MET A 1 -13.30 39.88 -6.99
C MET A 1 -12.19 39.53 -7.95
N LYS A 2 -11.00 40.13 -7.79
CA LYS A 2 -9.84 39.82 -8.64
C LYS A 2 -9.32 38.44 -8.23
N GLU A 3 -9.22 37.53 -9.19
CA GLU A 3 -8.56 36.23 -9.01
C GLU A 3 -7.04 36.47 -8.96
N ASP A 4 -6.45 36.36 -7.78
CA ASP A 4 -5.01 36.38 -7.59
C ASP A 4 -4.44 35.02 -8.02
N TYR A 5 -4.21 34.86 -9.32
CA TYR A 5 -3.44 33.72 -9.85
C TYR A 5 -1.99 33.82 -9.36
N ILE A 6 -1.53 32.79 -8.64
CA ILE A 6 -0.12 32.64 -8.27
C ILE A 6 0.68 32.43 -9.56
N PRO A 7 1.66 33.28 -9.90
CA PRO A 7 2.45 33.11 -11.13
C PRO A 7 3.29 31.83 -11.06
N VAL A 8 2.94 30.85 -11.88
CA VAL A 8 3.59 29.52 -12.00
C VAL A 8 5.10 29.61 -12.29
N LYS A 9 5.57 30.74 -12.86
CA LYS A 9 6.99 30.99 -13.17
C LYS A 9 7.95 30.91 -11.98
N LYS A 10 7.50 31.05 -10.72
CA LYS A 10 8.38 31.05 -9.55
C LYS A 10 8.99 29.67 -9.22
N TYR A 11 8.42 28.58 -9.73
CA TYR A 11 8.84 27.21 -9.38
C TYR A 11 9.71 26.52 -10.45
N TYR A 12 10.01 27.19 -11.56
CA TYR A 12 10.95 26.71 -12.56
C TYR A 12 12.38 27.10 -12.18
N SER A 13 12.98 26.43 -11.19
CA SER A 13 14.44 26.31 -11.15
C SER A 13 14.80 25.05 -11.93
N ALA A 14 15.35 25.21 -13.13
CA ALA A 14 15.87 24.12 -13.95
C ALA A 14 16.80 23.25 -13.08
N HIS A 15 16.36 22.05 -12.71
CA HIS A 15 17.22 21.09 -12.04
C HIS A 15 18.22 20.57 -13.07
N ASP A 16 19.50 20.68 -12.77
CA ASP A 16 20.55 20.09 -13.57
C ASP A 16 20.59 18.57 -13.30
N TYR A 17 20.12 17.79 -14.27
CA TYR A 17 20.09 16.33 -14.23
C TYR A 17 21.42 15.69 -14.67
N SER A 18 22.49 16.48 -14.87
CA SER A 18 23.83 15.99 -15.25
C SER A 18 24.39 14.92 -14.30
N GLN A 19 23.93 14.89 -13.05
CA GLN A 19 24.32 13.87 -12.07
C GLN A 19 23.75 12.45 -12.32
N TYR A 20 22.82 12.28 -13.28
CA TYR A 20 22.22 10.97 -13.62
C TYR A 20 22.82 10.31 -14.88
N LEU A 21 23.96 10.80 -15.38
CA LEU A 21 24.57 10.41 -16.68
C LEU A 21 25.15 8.99 -16.78
N ASN A 22 25.04 8.16 -15.74
CA ASN A 22 25.52 6.76 -15.73
C ASN A 22 24.37 5.74 -15.77
N MET A 23 23.41 5.89 -16.69
CA MET A 23 22.42 4.86 -16.98
C MET A 23 22.59 4.25 -18.37
N ASP A 24 22.19 2.97 -18.49
CA ASP A 24 22.31 2.09 -19.65
C ASP A 24 21.73 2.69 -20.94
N GLU A 25 22.28 2.26 -22.07
CA GLU A 25 21.95 2.71 -23.43
C GLU A 25 20.45 2.59 -23.77
N ILE A 26 19.75 1.63 -23.14
CA ILE A 26 18.29 1.45 -23.23
C ILE A 26 17.54 2.66 -22.64
N LEU A 27 18.02 3.20 -21.52
CA LEU A 27 17.42 4.36 -20.85
C LEU A 27 17.75 5.67 -21.59
N ARG A 28 18.92 5.77 -22.22
CA ARG A 28 19.27 6.90 -23.10
C ARG A 28 18.32 6.98 -24.30
N ASN A 29 18.03 5.84 -24.92
CA ASN A 29 17.07 5.78 -26.02
C ASN A 29 15.63 6.10 -25.56
N ALA A 30 15.23 5.66 -24.36
CA ALA A 30 13.94 6.02 -23.78
C ALA A 30 13.81 7.53 -23.45
N ILE A 31 14.91 8.18 -23.04
CA ILE A 31 14.96 9.63 -22.78
C ILE A 31 14.74 10.45 -24.07
N HIS A 32 15.16 9.96 -25.23
CA HIS A 32 14.93 10.63 -26.51
C HIS A 32 13.52 10.41 -27.08
N THR A 33 12.75 9.46 -26.56
CA THR A 33 11.32 9.24 -26.87
C THR A 33 10.38 9.90 -25.85
N ILE A 34 10.91 10.69 -24.92
CA ILE A 34 10.14 11.61 -24.10
C ILE A 34 9.58 12.70 -25.04
N LYS A 35 8.43 12.43 -25.68
CA LYS A 35 7.53 13.47 -26.19
C LYS A 35 7.38 14.52 -25.08
N PRO A 36 7.27 15.83 -25.37
CA PRO A 36 7.37 16.89 -24.37
C PRO A 36 6.44 16.60 -23.18
N LEU A 37 7.02 15.95 -22.16
CA LEU A 37 6.35 15.48 -20.95
C LEU A 37 5.89 16.67 -20.13
N GLU A 38 6.45 17.85 -20.42
CA GLU A 38 6.12 19.13 -19.82
C GLU A 38 4.63 19.43 -19.85
N SER A 39 3.91 19.29 -20.96
CA SER A 39 2.53 19.82 -21.00
C SER A 39 1.56 19.04 -20.11
N ILE A 40 1.64 17.70 -20.11
CA ILE A 40 0.74 16.86 -19.31
C ILE A 40 1.11 16.92 -17.82
N PHE A 41 2.41 16.92 -17.47
CA PHE A 41 2.83 17.06 -16.08
C PHE A 41 2.60 18.46 -15.54
N ASN A 42 2.81 19.52 -16.35
CA ASN A 42 2.42 20.88 -15.97
C ASN A 42 0.91 20.95 -15.73
N ARG A 43 0.10 20.32 -16.59
CA ARG A 43 -1.35 20.29 -16.42
C ARG A 43 -1.77 19.54 -15.16
N ILE A 44 -1.13 18.42 -14.86
CA ILE A 44 -1.34 17.68 -13.60
C ILE A 44 -0.92 18.54 -12.40
N GLY A 45 0.24 19.19 -12.48
CA GLY A 45 0.74 20.11 -11.45
C GLY A 45 -0.21 21.29 -11.20
N GLU A 46 -0.75 21.90 -12.27
CA GLU A 46 -1.79 22.93 -12.19
C GLU A 46 -3.03 22.42 -11.47
N ILE A 47 -3.49 21.19 -11.77
CA ILE A 47 -4.63 20.60 -11.07
C ILE A 47 -4.35 20.51 -9.56
N TYR A 48 -3.17 20.04 -9.15
CA TYR A 48 -2.80 19.96 -7.73
C TYR A 48 -2.72 21.35 -7.08
N ILE A 49 -2.03 22.31 -7.71
CA ILE A 49 -1.85 23.67 -7.17
C ILE A 49 -3.22 24.37 -7.04
N ASN A 50 -4.04 24.33 -8.08
CA ASN A 50 -5.34 25.00 -8.11
C ASN A 50 -6.33 24.39 -7.12
N ASN A 51 -6.15 23.12 -6.75
CA ASN A 51 -7.00 22.44 -5.77
C ASN A 51 -6.38 22.35 -4.37
N PHE A 52 -5.18 22.91 -4.15
CA PHE A 52 -4.49 22.79 -2.86
C PHE A 52 -5.33 23.33 -1.70
N TYR A 53 -5.90 24.52 -1.84
CA TYR A 53 -6.72 25.11 -0.77
C TYR A 53 -8.01 24.33 -0.51
N THR A 54 -8.65 23.79 -1.54
CA THR A 54 -9.80 22.91 -1.38
C THR A 54 -9.40 21.63 -0.65
N TYR A 55 -8.29 21.01 -1.04
CA TYR A 55 -7.77 19.84 -0.37
C TYR A 55 -7.45 20.15 1.10
N TYR A 56 -6.72 21.23 1.38
CA TYR A 56 -6.31 21.60 2.73
C TYR A 56 -7.48 22.00 3.64
N ASN A 57 -8.46 22.74 3.14
CA ASN A 57 -9.56 23.26 3.96
C ASN A 57 -10.75 22.29 4.08
N VAL A 58 -10.94 21.39 3.11
CA VAL A 58 -12.11 20.50 3.07
C VAL A 58 -11.73 19.05 3.25
N ILE A 59 -10.71 18.57 2.52
CA ILE A 59 -10.37 17.14 2.49
C ILE A 59 -9.46 16.75 3.65
N TRP A 60 -8.44 17.54 3.95
CA TRP A 60 -7.47 17.26 5.01
C TRP A 60 -8.12 17.13 6.40
N PRO A 61 -9.10 17.98 6.80
CA PRO A 61 -9.79 17.80 8.08
C PRO A 61 -10.52 16.45 8.17
N ILE A 62 -11.17 15.99 7.09
CA ILE A 62 -11.86 14.69 7.03
C ILE A 62 -10.85 13.55 7.23
N LEU A 63 -9.72 13.60 6.52
CA LEU A 63 -8.67 12.59 6.63
C LEU A 63 -8.02 12.61 8.02
N SER A 64 -7.79 13.80 8.58
CA SER A 64 -7.23 13.99 9.92
C SER A 64 -8.15 13.40 10.98
N GLU A 65 -9.44 13.71 10.92
CA GLU A 65 -10.45 13.17 11.84
C GLU A 65 -10.52 11.64 11.75
N LYS A 66 -10.63 11.08 10.53
CA LYS A 66 -10.64 9.63 10.34
C LYS A 66 -9.36 8.97 10.86
N SER A 67 -8.21 9.59 10.66
CA SER A 67 -6.93 9.07 11.16
C SER A 67 -6.85 9.07 12.69
N GLN A 68 -7.43 10.08 13.35
CA GLN A 68 -7.52 10.13 14.81
C GLN A 68 -8.43 9.02 15.33
N GLN A 69 -9.63 8.87 14.74
CA GLN A 69 -10.58 7.81 15.08
C GLN A 69 -9.97 6.41 14.93
N LEU A 70 -9.23 6.16 13.86
CA LEU A 70 -8.54 4.88 13.66
C LEU A 70 -7.43 4.70 14.69
N ASN A 71 -6.57 5.70 14.93
CA ASN A 71 -5.49 5.60 15.91
C ASN A 71 -5.98 5.31 17.34
N GLU A 72 -7.15 5.82 17.73
CA GLU A 72 -7.76 5.52 19.03
C GLU A 72 -8.24 4.07 19.16
N LYS A 73 -8.50 3.41 18.03
CA LYS A 73 -9.09 2.05 17.96
C LYS A 73 -8.10 0.97 17.54
N ILE A 74 -6.92 1.33 17.03
CA ILE A 74 -5.84 0.38 16.76
C ILE A 74 -5.47 -0.31 18.07
N GLU A 75 -5.41 -1.64 18.04
CA GLU A 75 -5.05 -2.43 19.22
C GLU A 75 -3.64 -2.09 19.70
N ASN A 76 -3.49 -1.86 21.01
CA ASN A 76 -2.20 -1.56 21.61
C ASN A 76 -1.25 -2.75 21.48
N GLY A 77 0.01 -2.45 21.15
CA GLY A 77 1.06 -3.47 21.05
C GLY A 77 0.90 -4.41 19.85
N LEU A 78 0.25 -3.94 18.78
CA LEU A 78 -0.06 -4.76 17.61
C LEU A 78 1.21 -5.34 16.96
N ILE A 79 2.28 -4.55 16.87
CA ILE A 79 3.59 -5.00 16.37
C ILE A 79 4.11 -6.14 17.25
N GLU A 80 4.18 -5.93 18.56
CA GLU A 80 4.70 -6.89 19.52
C GLU A 80 3.89 -8.20 19.53
N ARG A 81 2.58 -8.11 19.32
CA ARG A 81 1.72 -9.29 19.15
C ARG A 81 2.07 -10.08 17.89
N TRP A 82 2.22 -9.40 16.75
CA TRP A 82 2.70 -10.03 15.52
C TRP A 82 4.05 -10.71 15.71
N GLU A 83 4.98 -10.04 16.38
CA GLU A 83 6.30 -10.62 16.67
C GLU A 83 6.22 -11.83 17.60
N THR A 84 5.32 -11.81 18.58
CA THR A 84 5.10 -12.91 19.52
C THR A 84 4.50 -14.13 18.82
N VAL A 85 3.49 -13.92 17.98
CA VAL A 85 2.75 -14.99 17.30
C VAL A 85 3.58 -15.64 16.19
N THR A 86 4.38 -14.85 15.48
CA THR A 86 5.16 -15.34 14.32
C THR A 86 6.61 -15.70 14.67
N GLY A 87 7.15 -15.14 15.75
CA GLY A 87 8.58 -15.20 16.08
C GLY A 87 9.46 -14.27 15.24
N TYR A 88 8.90 -13.58 14.24
CA TYR A 88 9.62 -12.66 13.37
C TYR A 88 9.60 -11.23 13.89
N LYS A 89 10.65 -10.47 13.62
CA LYS A 89 10.75 -9.07 14.04
C LYS A 89 10.28 -8.11 12.96
N PHE A 90 9.58 -7.07 13.37
CA PHE A 90 9.32 -5.93 12.51
C PHE A 90 10.61 -5.10 12.36
N LEU A 91 11.02 -4.83 11.13
CA LEU A 91 12.35 -4.27 10.85
C LEU A 91 12.41 -2.73 10.88
N LYS A 92 11.36 -2.09 11.40
CA LYS A 92 11.15 -0.64 11.35
C LYS A 92 10.63 -0.16 12.70
N ASP A 93 10.83 1.12 12.98
CA ASP A 93 10.45 1.67 14.29
C ASP A 93 8.93 1.90 14.41
N ARG A 94 8.28 2.15 13.28
CA ARG A 94 6.86 2.51 13.19
C ARG A 94 6.27 2.01 11.89
N TYR A 95 4.97 1.75 11.91
CA TYR A 95 4.18 1.45 10.73
C TYR A 95 3.17 2.58 10.50
N TYR A 96 3.01 2.99 9.24
CA TYR A 96 2.21 4.15 8.86
C TYR A 96 1.13 3.78 7.85
N VAL A 97 -0.07 4.30 8.08
CA VAL A 97 -1.16 4.22 7.10
C VAL A 97 -1.51 5.63 6.64
N VAL A 98 -1.38 5.86 5.34
CA VAL A 98 -1.65 7.16 4.70
C VAL A 98 -3.02 7.12 4.04
N LEU A 99 -3.98 7.83 4.64
CA LEU A 99 -5.32 7.92 4.08
C LEU A 99 -5.34 8.82 2.85
N PHE A 100 -6.05 8.40 1.80
CA PHE A 100 -6.32 9.21 0.63
C PHE A 100 -7.82 9.29 0.32
N TYR A 101 -8.22 10.41 -0.29
CA TYR A 101 -9.64 10.72 -0.53
C TYR A 101 -10.18 10.19 -1.87
N ALA A 102 -9.34 10.09 -2.90
CA ALA A 102 -9.77 9.83 -4.26
C ALA A 102 -9.55 8.36 -4.69
N GLY A 103 -10.34 7.41 -4.17
CA GLY A 103 -10.33 6.05 -4.72
C GLY A 103 -11.51 5.15 -4.37
N LYS A 104 -12.72 5.72 -4.32
CA LYS A 104 -13.98 4.96 -4.18
C LYS A 104 -14.14 3.78 -5.15
N GLN A 105 -13.47 3.82 -6.30
CA GLN A 105 -13.50 2.77 -7.34
C GLN A 105 -12.10 2.23 -7.67
N GLY A 106 -11.10 2.53 -6.83
CA GLY A 106 -9.72 2.12 -7.02
C GLY A 106 -9.30 1.01 -6.05
N PRO A 107 -8.07 0.50 -6.17
CA PRO A 107 -7.50 -0.40 -5.17
C PRO A 107 -7.45 0.32 -3.82
N SER A 108 -8.02 -0.31 -2.79
CA SER A 108 -8.21 0.32 -1.48
C SER A 108 -6.95 0.30 -0.62
N TRP A 109 -6.08 -0.72 -0.73
CA TRP A 109 -4.83 -0.86 0.03
C TRP A 109 -3.65 -1.05 -0.91
N ASN A 110 -2.61 -0.24 -0.75
CA ASN A 110 -1.39 -0.35 -1.57
C ASN A 110 -0.14 -0.16 -0.72
N ASN A 111 0.85 -1.02 -0.94
CA ASN A 111 2.18 -0.91 -0.33
C ASN A 111 2.96 0.26 -0.95
N LEU A 112 3.40 1.20 -0.10
CA LEU A 112 4.25 2.34 -0.51
C LEU A 112 5.72 2.13 -0.16
N SER A 113 5.98 1.51 1.00
CA SER A 113 7.31 1.15 1.49
C SER A 113 7.19 0.05 2.54
N PHE A 114 8.31 -0.50 3.00
CA PHE A 114 8.36 -1.58 4.00
C PHE A 114 7.70 -1.27 5.37
N ASP A 115 7.25 -0.04 5.57
CA ASP A 115 6.62 0.47 6.79
C ASP A 115 5.35 1.29 6.50
N LYS A 116 4.82 1.24 5.27
CA LYS A 116 3.78 2.18 4.87
C LYS A 116 2.83 1.65 3.82
N ASN A 117 1.55 1.83 4.11
CA ASN A 117 0.46 1.61 3.16
C ASN A 117 -0.29 2.90 2.87
N SER A 118 -0.86 3.01 1.68
CA SER A 118 -1.89 4.01 1.37
C SER A 118 -3.26 3.36 1.34
N VAL A 119 -4.26 4.03 1.92
CA VAL A 119 -5.61 3.48 2.10
C VAL A 119 -6.70 4.45 1.74
N PHE A 120 -7.76 3.98 1.07
CA PHE A 120 -8.96 4.79 0.83
C PHE A 120 -9.67 5.10 2.15
N TYR A 121 -9.93 6.38 2.42
CA TYR A 121 -10.36 6.83 3.75
C TYR A 121 -11.76 6.35 4.18
N ASN A 122 -12.62 5.97 3.24
CA ASN A 122 -14.06 5.78 3.46
C ASN A 122 -14.48 4.32 3.24
N ASP A 123 -13.66 3.39 3.72
CA ASP A 123 -14.06 2.02 3.94
C ASP A 123 -14.70 1.84 5.32
N GLU A 124 -15.36 0.69 5.52
CA GLU A 124 -15.96 0.30 6.78
C GLU A 124 -14.88 0.19 7.87
N GLU A 125 -15.15 0.71 9.07
CA GLU A 125 -14.10 0.96 10.06
C GLU A 125 -13.49 -0.32 10.64
N GLU A 126 -14.32 -1.33 10.93
CA GLU A 126 -13.84 -2.62 11.43
C GLU A 126 -12.97 -3.31 10.38
N CYS A 127 -13.41 -3.30 9.12
CA CYS A 127 -12.63 -3.75 7.99
C CYS A 127 -11.30 -3.01 7.86
N MET A 128 -11.29 -1.68 8.01
CA MET A 128 -10.04 -0.92 7.99
C MET A 128 -9.09 -1.37 9.11
N LEU A 129 -9.58 -1.50 10.35
CA LEU A 129 -8.75 -1.91 11.49
C LEU A 129 -8.16 -3.33 11.30
N ASP A 130 -8.96 -4.26 10.80
CA ASP A 130 -8.51 -5.62 10.49
C ASP A 130 -7.43 -5.63 9.40
N MET A 131 -7.62 -4.79 8.37
CA MET A 131 -6.67 -4.63 7.27
C MET A 131 -5.38 -3.90 7.69
N ILE A 132 -5.43 -2.95 8.63
CA ILE A 132 -4.21 -2.34 9.21
C ILE A 132 -3.32 -3.44 9.80
N SER A 133 -3.92 -4.35 10.58
CA SER A 133 -3.19 -5.46 11.19
C SER A 133 -2.71 -6.46 10.15
N TYR A 134 -3.55 -6.80 9.16
CA TYR A 134 -3.18 -7.68 8.06
C TYR A 134 -1.94 -7.18 7.31
N GLU A 135 -1.95 -5.93 6.85
CA GLU A 135 -0.87 -5.33 6.06
C GLU A 135 0.39 -5.09 6.90
N LEU A 136 0.25 -4.78 8.19
CA LEU A 136 1.37 -4.81 9.11
C LEU A 136 1.98 -6.23 9.15
N GLY A 137 1.14 -7.26 9.23
CA GLY A 137 1.55 -8.67 9.19
C GLY A 137 2.32 -9.01 7.91
N ILE A 138 1.85 -8.55 6.75
CA ILE A 138 2.57 -8.68 5.48
C ILE A 138 3.99 -8.08 5.61
N HIS A 139 4.13 -6.90 6.20
CA HIS A 139 5.43 -6.25 6.41
C HIS A 139 6.29 -6.89 7.48
N VAL A 140 5.70 -7.59 8.45
CA VAL A 140 6.43 -8.43 9.41
C VAL A 140 6.94 -9.68 8.71
N LEU A 141 6.15 -10.35 7.89
CA LEU A 141 6.47 -11.65 7.29
C LEU A 141 7.39 -11.55 6.07
N LEU A 142 7.10 -10.62 5.15
CA LEU A 142 7.74 -10.56 3.84
C LEU A 142 9.28 -10.43 3.89
N PRO A 143 9.90 -9.67 4.80
CA PRO A 143 11.37 -9.60 4.87
C PRO A 143 12.04 -10.93 5.23
N HIS A 144 11.36 -11.80 5.99
CA HIS A 144 11.92 -13.09 6.43
C HIS A 144 11.53 -14.24 5.50
N LEU A 145 10.37 -14.13 4.85
CA LEU A 145 9.85 -15.16 3.94
C LEU A 145 10.10 -14.83 2.47
N GLY A 146 10.63 -13.65 2.14
CA GLY A 146 10.75 -13.14 0.78
C GLY A 146 11.55 -14.04 -0.16
N GLU A 147 12.66 -14.62 0.31
CA GLU A 147 13.44 -15.57 -0.50
C GLU A 147 12.64 -16.83 -0.82
N LEU A 148 11.95 -17.38 0.18
CA LEU A 148 11.11 -18.57 0.04
C LEU A 148 9.92 -18.30 -0.87
N PHE A 149 9.27 -17.16 -0.68
CA PHE A 149 8.19 -16.66 -1.52
C PHE A 149 8.61 -16.55 -2.98
N ASN A 150 9.72 -15.83 -3.25
CA ASN A 150 10.24 -15.64 -4.61
C ASN A 150 10.61 -16.97 -5.28
N LYS A 151 11.21 -17.90 -4.52
CA LYS A 151 11.52 -19.25 -5.00
C LYS A 151 10.25 -19.97 -5.44
N TYR A 152 9.23 -20.05 -4.59
CA TYR A 152 8.00 -20.77 -4.93
C TYR A 152 7.15 -20.07 -5.98
N GLN A 153 7.24 -18.75 -6.08
CA GLN A 153 6.60 -18.00 -7.16
C GLN A 153 7.15 -18.39 -8.54
N GLN A 154 8.43 -18.79 -8.62
CA GLN A 154 9.09 -19.26 -9.85
C GLN A 154 8.87 -20.76 -10.10
N GLU A 155 8.89 -21.57 -9.04
CA GLU A 155 8.77 -23.04 -9.15
C GLU A 155 7.33 -23.52 -9.35
N ILE A 156 6.36 -22.85 -8.73
CA ILE A 156 4.95 -23.26 -8.77
C ILE A 156 4.24 -22.51 -9.90
N SER A 157 3.69 -23.28 -10.83
CA SER A 157 2.94 -22.74 -11.95
C SER A 157 1.72 -21.95 -11.48
N ARG A 158 1.35 -20.95 -12.29
CA ARG A 158 0.13 -20.15 -12.09
C ARG A 158 -1.11 -21.04 -12.14
N ILE A 159 -2.07 -20.77 -11.28
CA ILE A 159 -3.41 -21.37 -11.39
C ILE A 159 -4.15 -20.61 -12.50
N ASP A 160 -4.56 -21.32 -13.54
CA ASP A 160 -5.40 -20.78 -14.62
C ASP A 160 -6.83 -21.31 -14.47
N VAL A 161 -7.44 -20.96 -13.33
CA VAL A 161 -8.83 -21.28 -13.00
C VAL A 161 -9.57 -19.95 -12.90
N PRO A 162 -10.78 -19.84 -13.51
CA PRO A 162 -11.62 -18.66 -13.34
C PRO A 162 -11.78 -18.31 -11.86
N ASP A 163 -11.67 -17.02 -11.54
CA ASP A 163 -11.89 -16.47 -10.20
C ASP A 163 -10.85 -16.87 -9.13
N VAL A 164 -9.75 -17.53 -9.49
CA VAL A 164 -8.61 -17.75 -8.59
C VAL A 164 -7.44 -16.87 -8.99
N TYR A 165 -6.96 -16.03 -8.07
CA TYR A 165 -5.79 -15.20 -8.33
C TYR A 165 -4.59 -16.09 -8.66
N GLY A 166 -4.01 -15.89 -9.85
CA GLY A 166 -3.25 -16.92 -10.55
C GLY A 166 -1.85 -17.23 -10.02
N ASN A 167 -1.50 -17.07 -8.75
CA ASN A 167 -0.22 -17.55 -8.22
C ASN A 167 -0.40 -18.26 -6.86
N VAL A 168 -0.03 -19.54 -6.79
CA VAL A 168 -0.20 -20.38 -5.59
C VAL A 168 0.62 -19.84 -4.42
N ALA A 169 1.87 -19.43 -4.65
CA ALA A 169 2.74 -18.91 -3.60
C ALA A 169 2.20 -17.60 -3.03
N TYR A 170 1.63 -16.75 -3.89
CA TYR A 170 0.90 -15.55 -3.47
C TYR A 170 -0.31 -15.89 -2.60
N ASN A 171 -1.19 -16.79 -3.08
CA ASN A 171 -2.38 -17.18 -2.33
C ASN A 171 -2.02 -17.81 -0.97
N ALA A 172 -0.97 -18.62 -0.93
CA ALA A 172 -0.46 -19.21 0.31
C ALA A 172 0.04 -18.12 1.28
N PHE A 173 0.83 -17.17 0.79
CA PHE A 173 1.39 -16.09 1.60
C PHE A 173 0.31 -15.15 2.15
N GLU A 174 -0.63 -14.71 1.32
CA GLU A 174 -1.77 -13.90 1.76
C GLU A 174 -2.60 -14.67 2.81
N SER A 175 -2.90 -15.95 2.56
CA SER A 175 -3.65 -16.79 3.51
C SER A 175 -2.89 -17.00 4.83
N LEU A 176 -1.56 -17.06 4.79
CA LEU A 176 -0.72 -17.16 5.98
C LEU A 176 -0.79 -15.88 6.81
N ALA A 177 -0.76 -14.72 6.16
CA ALA A 177 -0.97 -13.44 6.83
C ALA A 177 -2.37 -13.38 7.47
N THR A 178 -3.43 -13.79 6.76
CA THR A 178 -4.79 -13.86 7.33
C THR A 178 -4.88 -14.81 8.52
N PHE A 179 -4.26 -15.99 8.42
CA PHE A 179 -4.21 -16.96 9.51
C PHE A 179 -3.60 -16.38 10.78
N TYR A 180 -2.46 -15.69 10.65
CA TYR A 180 -1.83 -15.04 11.80
C TYR A 180 -2.58 -13.80 12.26
N ASN A 181 -3.19 -13.04 11.36
CA ASN A 181 -4.00 -11.86 11.72
C ASN A 181 -5.13 -12.25 12.67
N ARG A 182 -5.84 -13.35 12.38
CA ARG A 182 -6.86 -13.93 13.28
C ARG A 182 -6.31 -14.32 14.65
N LYS A 183 -5.09 -14.86 14.71
CA LYS A 183 -4.42 -15.20 15.98
C LYS A 183 -3.99 -13.95 16.75
N VAL A 184 -3.50 -12.93 16.05
CA VAL A 184 -3.05 -11.65 16.63
C VAL A 184 -4.21 -10.86 17.21
N LEU A 185 -5.35 -10.78 16.50
CA LEU A 185 -6.55 -10.07 16.92
C LEU A 185 -7.50 -10.93 17.78
N ASN A 186 -7.27 -12.25 17.84
CA ASN A 186 -8.08 -13.22 18.57
C ASN A 186 -9.57 -13.17 18.19
N ARG A 187 -9.86 -12.98 16.89
CA ARG A 187 -11.22 -12.95 16.32
C ARG A 187 -11.20 -13.33 14.84
N GLY A 188 -12.38 -13.56 14.28
CA GLY A 188 -12.55 -13.55 12.82
C GLY A 188 -12.34 -12.13 12.30
N THR A 189 -11.76 -12.02 11.11
CA THR A 189 -11.29 -10.77 10.51
C THR A 189 -11.89 -10.59 9.11
N HIS A 190 -11.94 -9.36 8.62
CA HIS A 190 -12.55 -8.97 7.33
C HIS A 190 -11.56 -8.89 6.16
N ASP A 191 -10.31 -9.31 6.37
CA ASP A 191 -9.23 -9.39 5.37
C ASP A 191 -9.41 -10.56 4.37
N PHE A 192 -10.65 -10.98 4.14
CA PHE A 192 -11.02 -12.01 3.18
C PHE A 192 -11.33 -11.37 1.83
N TYR A 193 -10.38 -11.48 0.90
CA TYR A 193 -10.63 -11.19 -0.49
C TYR A 193 -11.27 -12.40 -1.17
N GLU A 194 -12.50 -12.23 -1.65
CA GLU A 194 -13.16 -13.16 -2.57
C GLU A 194 -12.25 -13.35 -3.81
N GLY A 195 -11.62 -14.52 -3.94
CA GLY A 195 -10.73 -14.84 -5.08
C GLY A 195 -9.41 -15.54 -4.73
N HIS A 196 -9.09 -15.67 -3.45
CA HIS A 196 -8.03 -16.56 -2.98
C HIS A 196 -8.69 -17.82 -2.41
N ASP A 197 -8.19 -19.02 -2.74
CA ASP A 197 -8.65 -20.30 -2.18
C ASP A 197 -8.19 -20.42 -0.71
N MET A 198 -8.53 -19.42 0.10
CA MET A 198 -7.99 -19.19 1.44
C MET A 198 -8.41 -20.32 2.39
N ASP A 199 -9.62 -20.87 2.24
CA ASP A 199 -10.13 -21.92 3.12
C ASP A 199 -9.22 -23.16 3.11
N LYS A 200 -8.68 -23.53 1.94
CA LYS A 200 -7.75 -24.67 1.85
C LYS A 200 -6.43 -24.39 2.54
N PHE A 201 -5.86 -23.19 2.36
CA PHE A 201 -4.62 -22.82 3.04
C PHE A 201 -4.82 -22.67 4.56
N LEU A 202 -5.92 -22.06 4.99
CA LEU A 202 -6.26 -21.92 6.40
C LEU A 202 -6.44 -23.28 7.08
N ALA A 203 -7.03 -24.27 6.39
CA ALA A 203 -7.13 -25.63 6.88
C ALA A 203 -5.74 -26.25 7.11
N ILE A 204 -4.83 -26.12 6.13
CA ILE A 204 -3.44 -26.60 6.25
C ILE A 204 -2.73 -25.93 7.44
N TYR A 205 -2.81 -24.61 7.56
CA TYR A 205 -2.12 -23.89 8.64
C TYR A 205 -2.69 -24.18 10.03
N SER A 206 -3.96 -24.56 10.12
CA SER A 206 -4.59 -24.92 11.39
C SER A 206 -4.15 -26.30 11.91
N GLU A 207 -3.55 -27.13 11.07
CA GLU A 207 -3.00 -28.45 11.45
C GLU A 207 -1.53 -28.40 11.90
N LEU A 208 -0.85 -27.25 11.72
CA LEU A 208 0.55 -27.01 12.11
C LEU A 208 0.66 -26.42 13.53
#